data_AF-A0A2P2MSC4-F1
#
_entry.id   AF-A0A2P2MSC4-F1
#
_cell.length_a   1.000
_cell.length_b   1.000
_cell.length_c   1.000
_cell.angle_alpha   90.00
_cell.angle_beta   90.00
_cell.angle_gamma   90.00
#
_symmetry.space_group_name_H-M   'P 1'
#
loop_
_entity.id
_entity.type
_entity.pdbx_description
1 polymer ?
#
loop_
_entity_poly.entity_id
_entity_poly.type
_entity_poly.pdbx_seq_one_letter_code
_entity_poly.pdbx_strand_id
1 'polypeptide(L)'
;MASTSSLTLSQALLARAISHHGSAQSSNHHHRLSLPTYSGLKSSTAATATPLSSSSRWRRLPARRQIRAAAVETLDAAAGTSLVEKSINTIRFLAIDAVEKANSGHPGLPMGCAPLGHILYDELMRYNPKNPYWFNRDRFVLSAGHGCMLQYALLHLAGYDSVKDEDLKQFRQWESRTPGHPENFETPGVEVTTGWGFLPPFLV
;
A
#
# COMPACT_ATOMS: atom_id res chain seq x y z
N MET A 1 -50.34 -34.13 -12.88
CA MET A 1 -49.70 -35.46 -12.86
C MET A 1 -48.28 -35.27 -12.33
N ALA A 2 -47.92 -36.03 -11.28
CA ALA A 2 -46.58 -36.41 -10.77
C ALA A 2 -45.55 -35.28 -10.46
N SER A 3 -45.20 -35.03 -9.19
CA SER A 3 -44.21 -35.75 -8.34
C SER A 3 -42.75 -35.35 -8.64
N THR A 4 -42.11 -34.50 -7.82
CA THR A 4 -41.28 -34.79 -6.61
C THR A 4 -39.89 -35.41 -6.89
N SER A 5 -38.91 -34.94 -6.08
CA SER A 5 -37.64 -35.60 -5.69
C SER A 5 -36.42 -35.31 -6.59
N SER A 6 -35.17 -35.16 -6.17
CA SER A 6 -34.51 -35.18 -4.84
C SER A 6 -32.99 -34.94 -5.01
N LEU A 7 -32.37 -34.32 -3.99
CA LEU A 7 -31.07 -34.68 -3.37
C LEU A 7 -29.73 -34.53 -4.12
N THR A 8 -28.94 -33.57 -3.62
CA THR A 8 -27.54 -33.70 -3.13
C THR A 8 -26.60 -34.72 -3.77
N LEU A 9 -25.45 -34.23 -4.28
CA LEU A 9 -24.20 -34.98 -4.23
C LEU A 9 -23.03 -34.06 -3.89
N SER A 10 -22.47 -34.33 -2.71
CA SER A 10 -21.25 -33.74 -2.16
C SER A 10 -20.12 -34.78 -2.24
N GLN A 11 -18.89 -34.30 -2.02
CA GLN A 11 -17.62 -35.02 -1.83
C GLN A 11 -16.97 -35.63 -3.08
N ALA A 12 -15.65 -35.82 -3.18
CA ALA A 12 -14.42 -35.33 -2.55
C ALA A 12 -13.30 -36.20 -3.19
N LEU A 13 -12.04 -35.90 -2.86
CA LEU A 13 -10.84 -36.75 -3.03
C LEU A 13 -10.10 -36.67 -4.37
N LEU A 14 -8.94 -35.99 -4.35
CA LEU A 14 -7.65 -36.67 -4.49
C LEU A 14 -6.49 -35.77 -4.05
N ALA A 15 -6.20 -35.81 -2.75
CA ALA A 15 -4.84 -35.62 -2.28
C ALA A 15 -4.07 -36.91 -2.58
N ARG A 16 -2.91 -36.81 -3.24
CA ARG A 16 -1.93 -37.89 -3.29
C ARG A 16 -0.57 -37.33 -2.93
N ALA A 17 -0.20 -37.58 -1.69
CA ALA A 17 1.18 -37.63 -1.21
C ALA A 17 1.84 -38.97 -1.63
N ILE A 18 3.13 -39.11 -1.26
CA ILE A 18 4.07 -40.25 -1.36
C ILE A 18 5.15 -40.02 -2.43
N SER A 19 6.45 -40.20 -2.24
CA SER A 19 7.40 -40.27 -1.10
C SER A 19 8.81 -40.44 -1.70
N HIS A 20 9.83 -39.95 -0.99
CA HIS A 20 11.23 -40.40 -0.85
C HIS A 20 11.96 -41.20 -1.95
N HIS A 21 13.16 -40.70 -2.35
CA HIS A 21 14.46 -41.35 -2.08
C HIS A 21 15.65 -40.49 -2.57
N GLY A 22 16.77 -40.43 -1.82
CA GLY A 22 18.07 -40.06 -2.39
C GLY A 22 19.02 -39.30 -1.45
N SER A 23 19.93 -40.03 -0.80
CA SER A 23 21.01 -39.59 0.08
C SER A 23 22.17 -38.86 -0.63
N ALA A 24 22.81 -37.88 0.04
CA ALA A 24 24.27 -37.69 -0.04
C ALA A 24 24.79 -36.79 1.11
N GLN A 25 25.79 -37.31 1.82
CA GLN A 25 26.65 -36.64 2.79
C GLN A 25 27.59 -35.63 2.10
N SER A 26 28.00 -34.53 2.78
CA SER A 26 29.42 -34.14 2.91
C SER A 26 29.64 -32.90 3.80
N SER A 27 30.42 -33.11 4.87
CA SER A 27 31.44 -32.21 5.46
C SER A 27 31.20 -30.70 5.63
N ASN A 28 30.83 -30.28 6.86
CA ASN A 28 31.05 -28.91 7.35
C ASN A 28 32.47 -28.81 7.95
N HIS A 29 33.39 -28.15 7.23
CA HIS A 29 34.69 -27.76 7.75
C HIS A 29 34.57 -26.47 8.58
N HIS A 30 34.77 -26.60 9.90
CA HIS A 30 34.94 -25.48 10.82
C HIS A 30 36.34 -24.86 10.65
N HIS A 31 36.41 -23.67 10.03
CA HIS A 31 37.58 -22.80 10.18
C HIS A 31 37.36 -21.83 11.36
N ARG A 32 37.93 -22.19 12.52
CA ARG A 32 38.23 -21.26 13.62
C ARG A 32 39.27 -20.26 13.14
N LEU A 33 38.92 -18.97 13.11
CA LEU A 33 39.90 -17.89 13.02
C LEU A 33 40.11 -17.32 14.43
N SER A 34 41.37 -17.39 14.85
CA SER A 34 41.94 -17.00 16.14
C SER A 34 42.01 -15.48 16.31
N LEU A 35 41.51 -14.98 17.44
CA LEU A 35 41.74 -13.61 17.94
C LEU A 35 43.16 -13.49 18.52
N PRO A 36 43.92 -12.42 18.23
CA PRO A 36 45.11 -12.10 19.00
C PRO A 36 44.77 -11.28 20.25
N THR A 37 45.28 -11.77 21.37
CA THR A 37 45.31 -11.15 22.70
C THR A 37 46.27 -9.96 22.70
N TYR A 38 45.88 -8.83 23.32
CA TYR A 38 46.82 -7.78 23.70
C TYR A 38 46.60 -7.42 25.17
N SER A 39 47.68 -7.51 25.95
CA SER A 39 47.74 -7.25 27.39
C SER A 39 48.82 -6.20 27.70
N GLY A 40 48.49 -5.26 28.60
CA GLY A 40 49.40 -4.25 29.15
C GLY A 40 48.58 -3.20 29.93
N LEU A 41 48.40 -3.31 31.26
CA LEU A 41 49.25 -2.81 32.38
C LEU A 41 49.35 -1.26 32.37
N LYS A 42 49.19 -0.45 33.43
CA LYS A 42 49.00 -0.60 34.89
C LYS A 42 48.65 0.80 35.49
N SER A 43 47.74 0.82 36.47
CA SER A 43 47.72 1.51 37.79
C SER A 43 48.28 2.93 38.06
N SER A 44 47.52 3.64 38.92
CA SER A 44 47.85 4.70 39.91
C SER A 44 47.93 6.14 39.37
N THR A 45 47.44 7.20 40.03
CA THR A 45 47.35 7.53 41.47
C THR A 45 46.18 8.48 41.80
N ALA A 46 45.80 8.49 43.08
CA ALA A 46 44.84 9.38 43.72
C ALA A 46 45.27 10.86 43.77
N ALA A 47 44.28 11.77 43.84
CA ALA A 47 44.42 13.11 44.39
C ALA A 47 43.12 13.54 45.11
N THR A 48 43.30 14.33 46.16
CA THR A 48 42.43 14.59 47.30
C THR A 48 41.93 16.04 47.30
N ALA A 49 40.70 16.27 47.80
CA ALA A 49 40.12 17.52 48.36
C ALA A 49 39.88 18.72 47.39
N THR A 50 38.89 19.61 47.49
CA THR A 50 37.78 19.94 48.44
C THR A 50 36.81 20.93 47.72
N PRO A 51 35.61 21.24 48.25
CA PRO A 51 34.49 21.78 47.46
C PRO A 51 34.50 23.31 47.35
N LEU A 52 34.16 23.85 46.18
CA LEU A 52 33.67 25.22 46.06
C LEU A 52 32.16 25.24 45.86
N SER A 53 31.49 25.72 46.90
CA SER A 53 30.16 26.33 46.84
C SER A 53 30.12 27.38 45.74
N SER A 54 29.41 27.10 44.66
CA SER A 54 28.77 28.14 43.87
C SER A 54 27.27 27.87 43.88
N SER A 55 26.59 28.53 44.81
CA SER A 55 25.15 28.69 44.79
C SER A 55 24.73 29.47 43.54
N SER A 56 24.74 28.83 42.37
CA SER A 56 24.00 29.31 41.22
C SER A 56 22.55 28.97 41.47
N ARG A 57 21.86 29.93 42.08
CA ARG A 57 20.42 29.94 42.31
C ARG A 57 19.74 29.96 40.94
N TRP A 58 19.62 28.80 40.31
CA TRP A 58 18.81 28.62 39.11
C TRP A 58 17.37 28.89 39.50
N ARG A 59 16.94 30.11 39.17
CA ARG A 59 15.58 30.62 39.31
C ARG A 59 14.63 29.56 38.75
N ARG A 60 13.83 28.93 39.62
CA ARG A 60 12.72 28.06 39.19
C ARG A 60 11.85 28.87 38.22
N LEU A 61 11.91 28.52 36.94
CA LEU A 61 10.89 28.94 35.99
C LEU A 61 9.57 28.31 36.45
N PRO A 62 8.46 29.05 36.51
CA PRO A 62 7.18 28.45 36.82
C PRO A 62 6.88 27.41 35.74
N ALA A 63 6.55 26.20 36.19
CA ALA A 63 6.15 25.09 35.35
C ALA A 63 4.94 25.50 34.50
N ARG A 64 5.20 25.97 33.28
CA ARG A 64 4.18 26.32 32.30
C ARG A 64 3.64 25.01 31.71
N ARG A 65 2.65 24.42 32.39
CA ARG A 65 1.52 23.67 31.82
C ARG A 65 1.90 22.64 30.74
N GLN A 66 2.30 21.44 31.17
CA GLN A 66 2.47 20.25 30.31
C GLN A 66 1.15 19.65 29.79
N ILE A 67 -0.01 20.22 30.11
CA ILE A 67 -1.33 19.67 29.70
C ILE A 67 -1.70 20.05 28.25
N ARG A 68 -0.98 20.98 27.61
CA ARG A 68 -1.28 21.40 26.22
C ARG A 68 -0.71 20.49 25.12
N ALA A 69 0.38 19.76 25.37
CA ALA A 69 1.02 18.96 24.33
C ALA A 69 0.21 17.68 24.01
N ALA A 70 -0.23 16.94 25.04
CA ALA A 70 -0.99 15.70 24.86
C ALA A 70 -2.34 15.93 24.15
N ALA A 71 -3.05 17.02 24.46
CA ALA A 71 -4.31 17.34 23.80
C ALA A 71 -4.14 17.72 22.32
N VAL A 72 -3.01 18.35 21.95
CA VAL A 72 -2.70 18.68 20.54
C VAL A 72 -2.37 17.42 19.76
N GLU A 73 -1.62 16.48 20.34
CA GLU A 73 -1.30 15.19 19.70
C GLU A 73 -2.56 14.33 19.47
N THR A 74 -3.51 14.32 20.41
CA THR A 74 -4.80 13.63 20.22
C THR A 74 -5.70 14.29 19.16
N LEU A 75 -5.60 15.61 18.99
CA LEU A 75 -6.38 16.33 17.98
C LEU A 75 -5.81 16.11 16.58
N ASP A 76 -4.48 16.08 16.42
CA ASP A 76 -3.84 15.76 15.14
C ASP A 76 -4.05 14.29 14.75
N ALA A 77 -4.03 13.37 15.72
CA ALA A 77 -4.36 11.97 15.47
C ALA A 77 -5.84 11.77 15.06
N ALA A 78 -6.77 12.44 15.74
CA ALA A 78 -8.20 12.41 15.40
C ALA A 78 -8.51 13.14 14.08
N ALA A 79 -7.76 14.19 13.75
CA ALA A 79 -7.84 14.86 12.47
C ALA A 79 -7.31 13.95 11.35
N GLY A 80 -6.20 13.24 11.60
CA GLY A 80 -5.63 12.25 10.69
C GLY A 80 -6.61 11.14 10.34
N THR A 81 -7.27 10.54 11.33
CA THR A 81 -8.30 9.51 11.06
C THR A 81 -9.48 10.06 10.26
N SER A 82 -9.94 11.28 10.57
CA SER A 82 -11.04 11.91 9.83
C SER A 82 -10.67 12.25 8.37
N LEU A 83 -9.41 12.59 8.10
CA LEU A 83 -8.91 12.88 6.76
C LEU A 83 -8.74 11.61 5.93
N VAL A 84 -8.25 10.53 6.54
CA VAL A 84 -8.17 9.21 5.93
C VAL A 84 -9.56 8.73 5.54
N GLU A 85 -10.54 8.83 6.44
CA GLU A 85 -11.93 8.46 6.13
C GLU A 85 -12.50 9.28 4.97
N LYS A 86 -12.24 10.60 4.94
CA LYS A 86 -12.63 11.46 3.82
C LYS A 86 -11.97 11.01 2.52
N SER A 87 -10.67 10.72 2.52
CA SER A 87 -9.92 10.28 1.33
C SER A 87 -10.46 8.96 0.79
N ILE A 88 -10.73 7.99 1.68
CA ILE A 88 -11.36 6.73 1.32
C ILE A 88 -12.75 6.97 0.74
N ASN A 89 -13.56 7.81 1.38
CA ASN A 89 -14.89 8.15 0.87
C ASN A 89 -14.83 8.89 -0.47
N THR A 90 -13.83 9.76 -0.70
CA THR A 90 -13.60 10.39 -1.99
C THR A 90 -13.39 9.34 -3.09
N ILE A 91 -12.58 8.31 -2.85
CA ILE A 91 -12.40 7.21 -3.81
C ILE A 91 -13.73 6.50 -4.09
N ARG A 92 -14.53 6.25 -3.04
CA ARG A 92 -15.85 5.60 -3.18
C ARG A 92 -16.82 6.44 -4.02
N PHE A 93 -16.94 7.73 -3.72
CA PHE A 93 -17.87 8.62 -4.41
C PHE A 93 -17.41 8.92 -5.85
N LEU A 94 -16.11 9.13 -6.10
CA LEU A 94 -15.59 9.27 -7.46
C LEU A 94 -15.92 8.04 -8.33
N ALA A 95 -15.80 6.84 -7.76
CA ALA A 95 -16.16 5.61 -8.46
C ALA A 95 -17.67 5.50 -8.73
N ILE A 96 -18.51 5.82 -7.74
CA ILE A 96 -19.97 5.79 -7.89
C ILE A 96 -20.44 6.81 -8.93
N ASP A 97 -19.98 8.05 -8.82
CA ASP A 97 -20.41 9.17 -9.68
C ASP A 97 -20.01 8.94 -11.14
N ALA A 98 -18.80 8.43 -11.38
CA ALA A 98 -18.34 8.10 -12.73
C ALA A 98 -19.12 6.94 -13.35
N VAL A 99 -19.39 5.88 -12.57
CA VAL A 99 -20.20 4.73 -13.03
C VAL A 99 -21.63 5.15 -13.32
N GLU A 100 -22.24 5.95 -12.45
CA GLU A 100 -23.60 6.47 -12.62
C GLU A 100 -23.69 7.35 -13.87
N LYS A 101 -22.72 8.26 -14.06
CA LYS A 101 -22.66 9.11 -15.26
C LYS A 101 -22.50 8.31 -16.54
N ALA A 102 -21.68 7.25 -16.52
CA ALA A 102 -21.51 6.35 -17.65
C ALA A 102 -22.69 5.38 -17.83
N ASN A 103 -23.61 5.31 -16.85
CA ASN A 103 -24.68 4.32 -16.73
C ASN A 103 -24.18 2.86 -16.92
N SER A 104 -22.91 2.62 -16.56
CA SER A 104 -22.21 1.39 -16.88
C SER A 104 -20.93 1.27 -16.05
N GLY A 105 -20.74 0.14 -15.35
CA GLY A 105 -19.50 -0.12 -14.60
C GLY A 105 -19.69 -1.01 -13.38
N HIS A 106 -18.64 -1.15 -12.58
CA HIS A 106 -18.61 -2.02 -11.39
C HIS A 106 -18.29 -1.20 -10.14
N PRO A 107 -19.29 -0.65 -9.44
CA PRO A 107 -19.07 0.17 -8.25
C PRO A 107 -18.71 -0.66 -7.01
N GLY A 108 -19.04 -1.95 -6.99
CA GLY A 108 -18.83 -2.83 -5.82
C GLY A 108 -17.36 -3.00 -5.43
N LEU A 109 -16.46 -3.21 -6.39
CA LEU A 109 -15.03 -3.38 -6.10
C LEU A 109 -14.40 -2.07 -5.57
N PRO A 110 -14.58 -0.89 -6.19
CA PRO A 110 -14.11 0.36 -5.63
C PRO A 110 -14.64 0.64 -4.22
N MET A 111 -15.90 0.33 -3.92
CA MET A 111 -16.48 0.55 -2.60
C MET A 111 -15.79 -0.28 -1.50
N GLY A 112 -15.52 -1.55 -1.78
CA GLY A 112 -14.89 -2.48 -0.84
C GLY A 112 -13.37 -2.29 -0.73
N CYS A 113 -12.70 -2.02 -1.84
CA CYS A 113 -11.24 -1.91 -1.90
C CYS A 113 -10.71 -0.48 -1.73
N ALA A 114 -11.56 0.55 -1.58
CA ALA A 114 -11.11 1.92 -1.36
C ALA A 114 -10.14 2.09 -0.16
N PRO A 115 -10.36 1.48 1.03
CA PRO A 115 -9.41 1.57 2.13
C PRO A 115 -8.05 0.97 1.78
N LEU A 116 -8.05 -0.17 1.08
CA LEU A 116 -6.84 -0.86 0.65
C LEU A 116 -6.08 -0.02 -0.40
N GLY A 117 -6.80 0.55 -1.36
CA GLY A 117 -6.23 1.42 -2.39
C GLY A 117 -5.58 2.67 -1.80
N HIS A 118 -6.25 3.30 -0.82
CA HIS A 118 -5.72 4.47 -0.13
C HIS A 118 -4.40 4.15 0.58
N ILE A 119 -4.36 3.13 1.44
CA ILE A 119 -3.13 2.75 2.16
C ILE A 119 -2.02 2.37 1.16
N LEU A 120 -2.36 1.64 0.10
CA LEU A 120 -1.38 1.18 -0.87
C LEU A 120 -0.72 2.35 -1.62
N TYR A 121 -1.51 3.31 -2.12
CA TYR A 121 -0.98 4.46 -2.88
C TYR A 121 -0.43 5.58 -1.98
N ASP A 122 -1.03 5.82 -0.81
CA ASP A 122 -0.63 6.92 0.06
C ASP A 122 0.58 6.58 0.95
N GLU A 123 0.62 5.35 1.49
CA GLU A 123 1.61 4.98 2.51
C GLU A 123 2.70 4.01 2.00
N LEU A 124 2.34 3.03 1.16
CA LEU A 124 3.21 1.90 0.85
C LEU A 124 4.01 2.07 -0.45
N MET A 125 3.34 2.47 -1.53
CA MET A 125 3.94 2.47 -2.86
C MET A 125 4.89 3.63 -3.07
N ARG A 126 6.06 3.34 -3.66
CA ARG A 126 7.01 4.32 -4.15
C ARG A 126 6.80 4.57 -5.63
N TYR A 127 6.22 5.71 -5.96
CA TYR A 127 6.05 6.16 -7.34
C TYR A 127 6.32 7.66 -7.47
N ASN A 128 6.42 8.11 -8.72
CA ASN A 128 6.52 9.53 -9.04
C ASN A 128 5.38 9.88 -10.01
N PRO A 129 4.36 10.63 -9.57
CA PRO A 129 3.20 10.92 -10.42
C PRO A 129 3.56 11.80 -11.63
N LYS A 130 4.62 12.62 -11.52
CA LYS A 130 5.14 13.44 -12.64
C LYS A 130 5.96 12.63 -13.65
N ASN A 131 6.45 11.45 -13.25
CA ASN A 131 7.23 10.58 -14.12
C ASN A 131 6.78 9.12 -13.99
N PRO A 132 5.74 8.72 -14.75
CA PRO A 132 5.24 7.35 -14.74
C PRO A 132 6.24 6.33 -15.32
N TYR A 133 7.32 6.75 -15.99
CA TYR A 133 8.31 5.86 -16.59
C TYR A 133 9.54 5.62 -15.70
N TRP A 134 9.49 6.03 -14.44
CA TRP A 134 10.59 5.80 -13.51
C TRP A 134 10.86 4.30 -13.33
N PHE A 135 12.09 3.87 -13.66
CA PHE A 135 12.45 2.45 -13.71
C PHE A 135 12.30 1.70 -12.39
N ASN A 136 12.67 2.32 -11.26
CA ASN A 136 12.69 1.67 -9.94
C ASN A 136 11.45 2.00 -9.09
N ARG A 137 10.32 2.31 -9.74
CA ARG A 137 9.06 2.51 -9.05
C ARG A 137 8.37 1.18 -8.76
N ASP A 138 7.53 1.18 -7.73
CA ASP A 138 6.65 0.05 -7.46
C ASP A 138 5.59 -0.08 -8.56
N ARG A 139 5.25 -1.32 -8.91
CA ARG A 139 4.30 -1.65 -9.99
C ARG A 139 3.01 -2.17 -9.39
N PHE A 140 1.93 -1.40 -9.58
CA PHE A 140 0.59 -1.82 -9.20
C PHE A 140 -0.13 -2.47 -10.38
N VAL A 141 -0.62 -3.69 -10.18
CA VAL A 141 -1.39 -4.42 -11.19
C VAL A 141 -2.75 -4.79 -10.60
N LEU A 142 -3.81 -4.22 -11.16
CA LEU A 142 -5.18 -4.57 -10.80
C LEU A 142 -5.64 -5.76 -11.65
N SER A 143 -5.54 -6.99 -11.11
CA SER A 143 -5.99 -8.19 -11.82
C SER A 143 -7.51 -8.18 -12.10
N ALA A 144 -8.29 -7.58 -11.20
CA ALA A 144 -9.73 -7.41 -11.36
C ALA A 144 -10.03 -6.18 -12.24
N GLY A 145 -9.71 -6.27 -13.53
CA GLY A 145 -9.78 -5.13 -14.47
C GLY A 145 -11.17 -4.48 -14.60
N HIS A 146 -12.24 -5.17 -14.21
CA HIS A 146 -13.59 -4.62 -14.15
C HIS A 146 -13.74 -3.47 -13.14
N GLY A 147 -12.88 -3.43 -12.11
CA GLY A 147 -12.82 -2.37 -11.11
C GLY A 147 -11.88 -1.22 -11.48
N CYS A 148 -11.68 -0.98 -12.78
CA CYS A 148 -10.83 0.08 -13.34
C CYS A 148 -11.05 1.46 -12.70
N MET A 149 -12.28 1.81 -12.33
CA MET A 149 -12.59 3.08 -11.65
C MET A 149 -11.83 3.28 -10.34
N LEU A 150 -11.53 2.20 -9.60
CA LEU A 150 -10.68 2.31 -8.41
C LEU A 150 -9.28 2.80 -8.79
N GLN A 151 -8.69 2.20 -9.83
CA GLN A 151 -7.35 2.57 -10.28
C GLN A 151 -7.32 4.00 -10.84
N TYR A 152 -8.34 4.42 -11.61
CA TYR A 152 -8.42 5.79 -12.12
C TYR A 152 -8.57 6.82 -11.00
N ALA A 153 -9.42 6.55 -9.99
CA ALA A 153 -9.56 7.42 -8.83
C ALA A 153 -8.23 7.55 -8.06
N LEU A 154 -7.49 6.44 -7.89
CA LEU A 154 -6.19 6.45 -7.23
C LEU A 154 -5.14 7.23 -8.04
N LEU A 155 -5.09 7.05 -9.36
CA LEU A 155 -4.18 7.80 -10.23
C LEU A 155 -4.47 9.31 -10.21
N HIS A 156 -5.75 9.67 -10.21
CA HIS A 156 -6.18 11.06 -10.09
C HIS A 156 -5.73 11.68 -8.76
N LEU A 157 -6.00 11.02 -7.64
CA LEU A 157 -5.60 11.49 -6.30
C LEU A 157 -4.09 11.50 -6.10
N ALA A 158 -3.38 10.55 -6.71
CA ALA A 158 -1.92 10.51 -6.72
C ALA A 158 -1.30 11.64 -7.55
N GLY A 159 -2.09 12.35 -8.37
CA GLY A 159 -1.64 13.50 -9.15
C GLY A 159 -1.02 13.14 -10.50
N TYR A 160 -1.41 12.01 -11.11
CA TYR A 160 -0.99 11.67 -12.46
C TYR A 160 -1.68 12.56 -13.49
N ASP A 161 -0.91 13.17 -14.39
CA ASP A 161 -1.43 14.05 -15.46
C ASP A 161 -2.30 13.31 -16.50
N SER A 162 -2.30 11.97 -16.47
CA SER A 162 -3.08 11.10 -17.34
C SER A 162 -4.56 11.06 -16.97
N VAL A 163 -4.92 11.30 -15.71
CA VAL A 163 -6.29 11.19 -15.22
C VAL A 163 -6.67 12.46 -14.46
N LYS A 164 -7.35 13.37 -15.15
CA LYS A 164 -7.93 14.57 -14.56
C LYS A 164 -9.39 14.35 -14.19
N ASP A 165 -10.00 15.33 -13.53
CA ASP A 165 -11.42 15.29 -13.16
C ASP A 165 -12.32 15.18 -14.40
N GLU A 166 -11.93 15.83 -15.50
CA GLU A 166 -12.63 15.71 -16.79
C GLU A 166 -12.57 14.29 -17.36
N ASP A 167 -11.44 13.59 -17.18
CA ASP A 167 -11.26 12.23 -17.66
C ASP A 167 -12.16 11.27 -16.88
N LEU A 168 -12.23 11.38 -15.54
CA LEU A 168 -13.15 10.58 -14.72
C LEU A 168 -14.62 10.78 -15.13
N LYS A 169 -14.97 12.00 -15.51
CA LYS A 169 -16.29 12.35 -16.04
C LYS A 169 -16.55 11.78 -17.44
N GLN A 170 -15.52 11.42 -18.19
CA GLN A 170 -15.61 10.77 -19.50
C GLN A 170 -15.45 9.24 -19.39
N PHE A 171 -15.65 8.66 -18.21
CA PHE A 171 -15.58 7.21 -18.04
C PHE A 171 -16.44 6.45 -19.06
N ARG A 172 -15.81 5.48 -19.74
CA ARG A 172 -16.43 4.66 -20.80
C ARG A 172 -17.00 5.42 -21.99
N GLN A 173 -16.61 6.69 -22.17
CA GLN A 173 -17.00 7.47 -23.34
C GLN A 173 -16.00 7.26 -24.49
N TRP A 174 -16.45 7.55 -25.71
CA TRP A 174 -15.62 7.51 -26.90
C TRP A 174 -14.43 8.47 -26.77
N GLU A 175 -13.24 8.04 -27.20
CA GLU A 175 -11.98 8.82 -27.12
C GLU A 175 -11.60 9.27 -25.69
N SER A 176 -12.14 8.62 -24.66
CA SER A 176 -11.76 8.91 -23.28
C SER A 176 -10.48 8.20 -22.87
N ARG A 177 -9.71 8.86 -22.00
CA ARG A 177 -8.52 8.28 -21.36
C ARG A 177 -8.83 7.29 -20.23
N THR A 178 -10.11 7.06 -19.96
CA THR A 178 -10.62 6.17 -18.91
C THR A 178 -11.54 5.11 -19.53
N PRO A 179 -10.97 4.16 -20.28
CA PRO A 179 -11.74 3.06 -20.87
C PRO A 179 -12.36 2.16 -19.81
N GLY A 180 -13.32 1.34 -20.23
CA GLY A 180 -14.06 0.44 -19.34
C GLY A 180 -13.24 -0.67 -18.68
N HIS A 181 -12.00 -0.88 -19.14
CA HIS A 181 -10.94 -1.72 -18.59
C HIS A 181 -9.63 -0.93 -18.63
N PRO A 182 -8.70 -1.12 -17.68
CA PRO A 182 -7.43 -0.40 -17.70
C PRO A 182 -6.62 -0.80 -18.94
N GLU A 183 -6.18 0.18 -19.72
CA GLU A 183 -5.38 0.00 -20.94
C GLU A 183 -4.06 0.78 -20.80
N ASN A 184 -2.92 0.09 -20.91
CA ASN A 184 -1.61 0.68 -20.62
C ASN A 184 -1.13 1.70 -21.69
N PHE A 185 -1.65 1.62 -22.91
CA PHE A 185 -1.28 2.50 -24.02
C PHE A 185 -2.06 3.82 -23.99
N GLU A 186 -3.25 3.83 -23.38
CA GLU A 186 -4.12 5.01 -23.32
C GLU A 186 -3.88 5.83 -22.05
N THR A 187 -3.71 5.15 -20.90
CA THR A 187 -3.60 5.80 -19.59
C THR A 187 -2.19 5.61 -18.99
N PRO A 188 -1.29 6.61 -19.10
CA PRO A 188 -0.01 6.57 -18.40
C PRO A 188 -0.19 6.37 -16.89
N GLY A 189 0.47 5.37 -16.31
CA GLY A 189 0.30 4.95 -14.91
C GLY A 189 -0.47 3.64 -14.73
N VAL A 190 -1.11 3.14 -15.79
CA VAL A 190 -1.56 1.76 -15.88
C VAL A 190 -0.41 0.88 -16.40
N GLU A 191 0.01 -0.12 -15.61
CA GLU A 191 1.13 -0.99 -15.99
C GLU A 191 0.78 -1.98 -17.10
N VAL A 192 -0.38 -2.62 -16.96
CA VAL A 192 -0.77 -3.79 -17.73
C VAL A 192 -2.25 -3.62 -18.07
N THR A 193 -2.59 -3.94 -19.32
CA THR A 193 -3.98 -4.03 -19.73
C THR A 193 -4.63 -5.25 -19.08
N THR A 194 -5.65 -5.05 -18.25
CA THR A 194 -6.36 -6.13 -17.56
C THR A 194 -7.84 -6.11 -17.87
N GLY A 195 -8.45 -7.28 -18.05
CA GLY A 195 -9.84 -7.42 -18.51
C GLY A 195 -9.94 -8.49 -19.59
N TRP A 196 -10.79 -9.49 -19.37
CA TRP A 196 -11.04 -10.54 -20.36
C TRP A 196 -12.08 -10.01 -21.35
N GLY A 197 -11.63 -9.57 -22.53
CA GLY A 197 -12.46 -8.93 -23.55
C GLY A 197 -11.70 -8.03 -24.51
N PHE A 198 -10.44 -7.67 -24.20
CA PHE A 198 -9.57 -6.96 -25.13
C PHE A 198 -8.96 -7.95 -26.14
N LEU A 199 -9.77 -8.40 -27.09
CA LEU A 199 -9.23 -8.73 -28.41
C LEU A 199 -8.92 -7.38 -29.09
N PRO A 200 -7.72 -7.19 -29.64
CA PRO A 200 -7.45 -6.01 -30.46
C PRO A 200 -8.48 -5.94 -31.60
N PRO A 201 -8.88 -4.75 -32.07
CA PRO A 201 -9.84 -4.58 -33.17
C PRO A 201 -9.36 -5.11 -34.54
N PHE A 202 -8.31 -5.95 -34.59
CA PHE A 202 -7.74 -6.50 -35.81
C PHE A 202 -8.04 -7.98 -36.06
N LEU A 203 -8.82 -8.65 -35.21
CA LEU A 203 -9.12 -10.08 -35.37
C LEU A 203 -10.53 -10.43 -34.84
N VAL A 204 -11.59 -9.95 -35.51
CA VAL A 204 -12.87 -10.66 -35.72
C VAL A 204 -13.48 -10.16 -37.03
#